data_AF-A0A7S1WJG2-F1
#
_entry.id   AF-A0A7S1WJG2-F1
#
_cell.length_a   1.000
_cell.length_b   1.000
_cell.length_c   1.000
_cell.angle_alpha   90.00
_cell.angle_beta   90.00
_cell.angle_gamma   90.00
#
_symmetry.space_group_name_H-M   'P 1'
#
loop_
_entity.id
_entity.type
_entity.pdbx_description
1 polymer ?
#
loop_
_entity_poly.entity_id
_entity_poly.type
_entity_poly.pdbx_seq_one_letter_code
_entity_poly.pdbx_strand_id
1 'polypeptide(L)'
;IVDTGTSLLSVPTSTFHALANLLEKHMMTGDCSDLSAFPTFIISVAGQKLRLPPSSYIGTVSGEPSAMVAKYLHLRSVPSGGTAQCQLLLMDMGEEMTQLGPMVILGMPLFREYYTT
;
A
#
# COMPACT_ATOMS: atom_id res chain seq x y z
N ILE A 1 -2.45 14.56 -0.44
CA ILE A 1 -3.40 14.76 -1.56
C ILE A 1 -4.44 13.65 -1.49
N VAL A 2 -5.70 13.94 -1.80
CA VAL A 2 -6.78 12.96 -1.96
C VAL A 2 -7.07 12.89 -3.46
N ASP A 3 -6.85 11.74 -4.10
CA ASP A 3 -6.73 11.66 -5.56
C ASP A 3 -7.37 10.39 -6.13
N THR A 4 -8.49 10.54 -6.81
CA THR A 4 -9.19 9.44 -7.50
C THR A 4 -8.44 8.89 -8.71
N GLY A 5 -7.46 9.63 -9.23
CA GLY A 5 -6.57 9.20 -10.32
C GLY A 5 -5.48 8.22 -9.88
N THR A 6 -5.32 8.00 -8.57
CA THR A 6 -4.28 7.12 -8.02
C THR A 6 -4.89 5.80 -7.52
N SER A 7 -4.39 4.68 -8.04
CA SER A 7 -4.91 3.34 -7.73
C SER A 7 -4.60 2.82 -6.33
N LEU A 8 -3.51 3.30 -5.71
CA LEU A 8 -3.00 2.81 -4.44
C LEU A 8 -2.85 3.96 -3.42
N LEU A 9 -2.40 3.64 -2.22
CA LEU A 9 -1.87 4.65 -1.31
C LEU A 9 -0.41 4.89 -1.67
N SER A 10 -0.03 6.15 -1.77
CA SER A 10 1.34 6.52 -2.09
C SER A 10 1.95 7.27 -0.91
N VAL A 11 3.11 6.82 -0.45
CA VAL A 11 3.72 7.26 0.81
C VAL A 11 5.20 7.59 0.62
N PRO A 12 5.81 8.40 1.51
CA PRO A 12 7.26 8.62 1.49
C PRO A 12 8.03 7.31 1.72
N THR A 13 9.25 7.21 1.19
CA THR A 13 10.11 6.02 1.33
C THR A 13 10.29 5.58 2.79
N SER A 14 10.44 6.53 3.71
CA SER A 14 10.57 6.24 5.14
C SER A 14 9.33 5.54 5.71
N THR A 15 8.14 5.95 5.28
CA THR A 15 6.88 5.34 5.70
C THR A 15 6.71 3.97 5.06
N PHE A 16 7.05 3.83 3.77
CA PHE A 16 7.03 2.53 3.10
C PHE A 16 7.91 1.51 3.83
N HIS A 17 9.18 1.85 4.10
CA HIS A 17 10.10 0.96 4.80
C HIS A 17 9.65 0.63 6.22
N ALA A 18 9.11 1.60 6.96
CA ALA A 18 8.58 1.36 8.30
C ALA A 18 7.44 0.33 8.29
N LEU A 19 6.52 0.45 7.33
CA LEU A 19 5.40 -0.49 7.17
C LEU A 19 5.87 -1.85 6.67
N ALA A 20 6.78 -1.90 5.69
CA ALA A 20 7.35 -3.15 5.20
C ALA A 20 8.05 -3.93 6.33
N ASN A 21 8.88 -3.25 7.14
CA ASN A 21 9.56 -3.88 8.28
C ASN A 21 8.59 -4.35 9.37
N LEU A 22 7.52 -3.59 9.62
CA LEU A 22 6.47 -3.98 10.57
C LEU A 22 5.77 -5.28 10.14
N LEU A 23 5.55 -5.43 8.83
CA LEU A 23 4.72 -6.50 8.27
C LEU A 23 5.52 -7.70 7.75
N GLU A 24 6.85 -7.59 7.65
CA GLU A 24 7.73 -8.59 7.04
C GLU A 24 7.45 -10.02 7.53
N LYS A 25 7.24 -10.19 8.85
CA LYS A 25 6.97 -11.50 9.47
C LYS A 25 5.66 -12.14 8.99
N HIS A 26 4.67 -11.34 8.63
CA HIS A 26 3.35 -11.79 8.20
C HIS A 26 3.28 -12.00 6.68
N MET A 27 4.14 -11.32 5.91
CA MET A 27 4.12 -11.35 4.45
C MET A 27 4.77 -12.61 3.82
N MET A 28 5.46 -13.45 4.59
CA MET A 28 6.27 -14.56 4.05
C MET A 28 5.58 -15.92 3.94
N THR A 29 4.27 -16.03 4.21
CA THR A 29 3.68 -17.38 4.48
C THR A 29 2.38 -17.72 3.76
N GLY A 30 1.83 -16.87 2.88
CA GLY A 30 0.50 -17.14 2.31
C GLY A 30 0.17 -16.48 0.96
N ASP A 31 -0.99 -16.86 0.44
CA ASP A 31 -1.59 -16.48 -0.85
C ASP A 31 -2.60 -15.30 -0.73
N CYS A 32 -2.52 -14.53 0.36
CA CYS A 32 -3.48 -13.49 0.77
C CYS A 32 -4.91 -13.96 1.10
N SER A 33 -5.19 -15.26 1.21
CA SER A 33 -6.53 -15.74 1.56
C SER A 33 -6.95 -15.39 3.00
N ASP A 34 -5.98 -15.32 3.93
CA ASP A 34 -6.20 -14.88 5.31
C ASP A 34 -5.47 -13.56 5.58
N LEU A 35 -6.26 -12.50 5.78
CA LEU A 35 -5.76 -11.17 6.11
C LEU A 35 -5.86 -10.84 7.61
N SER A 36 -6.34 -11.78 8.43
CA SER A 36 -6.58 -11.55 9.87
C SER A 36 -5.29 -11.30 10.68
N ALA A 37 -4.16 -11.78 10.16
CA ALA A 37 -2.84 -11.55 10.74
C ALA A 37 -2.32 -10.11 10.56
N PHE A 38 -2.93 -9.32 9.69
CA PHE A 38 -2.49 -7.96 9.39
C PHE A 38 -3.31 -6.92 10.18
N PRO A 39 -2.69 -5.84 10.67
CA PRO A 39 -3.38 -4.83 11.46
C PRO A 39 -4.33 -3.96 10.63
N THR A 40 -5.37 -3.40 11.25
CA THR A 40 -6.06 -2.23 10.65
C THR A 40 -5.22 -0.98 10.91
N PHE A 41 -4.89 -0.22 9.87
CA PHE A 41 -4.25 1.08 10.05
C PHE A 41 -5.26 2.17 10.35
N ILE A 42 -4.85 3.14 11.17
CA ILE A 42 -5.65 4.30 11.53
C ILE A 42 -4.90 5.55 11.10
N ILE A 43 -5.49 6.32 10.19
CA ILE A 43 -4.96 7.60 9.75
C ILE A 43 -5.76 8.71 10.42
N SER A 44 -5.06 9.68 11.01
CA SER A 44 -5.67 10.88 11.56
C SER A 44 -5.69 11.99 10.50
N VAL A 45 -6.88 12.41 10.07
CA VAL A 45 -7.08 13.50 9.09
C VAL A 45 -8.02 14.53 9.70
N ALA A 46 -7.52 15.76 9.91
CA ALA A 46 -8.30 16.86 10.50
C ALA A 46 -9.05 16.48 11.80
N GLY A 47 -8.40 15.68 12.67
CA GLY A 47 -9.00 15.19 13.92
C GLY A 47 -9.89 13.96 13.79
N GLN A 48 -10.23 13.55 12.57
CA GLN A 48 -10.99 12.32 12.32
C GLN A 48 -10.07 11.10 12.17
N LYS A 49 -10.55 9.95 12.63
CA LYS A 49 -9.85 8.67 12.51
C LYS A 49 -10.43 7.88 11.35
N LEU A 50 -9.65 7.75 10.29
CA LEU A 50 -9.96 6.93 9.12
C LEU A 50 -9.32 5.56 9.30
N ARG A 51 -10.12 4.50 9.14
CA ARG A 51 -9.70 3.11 9.26
C ARG A 51 -9.37 2.56 7.89
N LEU A 52 -8.24 1.90 7.78
CA LEU A 52 -7.79 1.21 6.58
C LEU A 52 -7.60 -0.27 6.91
N PRO A 53 -8.53 -1.14 6.51
CA PRO A 53 -8.41 -2.57 6.77
C PRO A 53 -7.23 -3.17 5.99
N PRO A 54 -6.71 -4.35 6.38
CA PRO A 54 -5.69 -5.06 5.62
C PRO A 54 -5.92 -5.15 4.11
N SER A 55 -7.17 -5.40 3.70
CA SER A 55 -7.57 -5.48 2.29
C SER A 55 -7.34 -4.18 1.50
N SER A 56 -7.08 -3.06 2.17
CA SER A 56 -6.79 -1.78 1.54
C SER A 56 -5.31 -1.60 1.18
N TYR A 57 -4.41 -2.41 1.75
CA TYR A 57 -2.96 -2.26 1.57
C TYR A 57 -2.21 -3.59 1.41
N ILE A 58 -2.88 -4.74 1.51
CA ILE A 58 -2.33 -6.07 1.25
C ILE A 58 -3.11 -6.70 0.10
N GLY A 59 -2.38 -7.36 -0.81
CA GLY A 59 -2.99 -8.17 -1.86
C GLY A 59 -1.97 -8.80 -2.79
N THR A 60 -2.47 -9.39 -3.86
CA THR A 60 -1.66 -10.02 -4.91
C THR A 60 -1.58 -9.11 -6.13
N VAL A 61 -0.41 -9.04 -6.76
CA VAL A 61 -0.27 -8.47 -8.11
C VAL A 61 -0.31 -9.60 -9.12
N SER A 62 -1.20 -9.48 -10.11
CA SER A 62 -1.39 -10.44 -11.18
C SER A 62 -0.89 -9.89 -12.52
N GLY A 63 -0.34 -10.77 -13.36
CA GLY A 63 0.24 -10.40 -14.65
C GLY A 63 1.68 -9.91 -14.52
N GLU A 64 2.26 -9.51 -15.65
CA GLU A 64 3.63 -8.99 -15.72
C GLU A 64 3.64 -7.48 -15.45
N PRO A 65 4.19 -7.02 -14.30
CA PRO A 65 4.27 -5.60 -14.01
C PRO A 65 5.29 -4.92 -14.92
N SER A 66 5.03 -3.68 -15.33
CA SER A 66 6.06 -2.86 -15.98
C SER A 66 7.23 -2.63 -15.01
N ALA A 67 8.43 -2.37 -15.53
CA ALA A 67 9.60 -2.07 -14.70
C ALA A 67 9.36 -0.90 -13.74
N MET A 68 8.55 0.08 -14.17
CA MET A 68 8.15 1.22 -13.34
C MET A 68 7.25 0.78 -12.18
N VAL A 69 6.23 -0.04 -12.46
CA VAL A 69 5.32 -0.57 -11.42
C VAL A 69 6.10 -1.44 -10.43
N ALA A 70 6.97 -2.31 -10.93
CA ALA A 70 7.82 -3.15 -10.10
C ALA A 70 8.71 -2.33 -9.15
N LYS A 71 9.27 -1.23 -9.66
CA LYS A 71 10.09 -0.30 -8.87
C LYS A 71 9.27 0.40 -7.77
N TYR A 72 8.14 1.00 -8.11
CA TYR A 72 7.34 1.77 -7.15
C TYR A 72 6.69 0.91 -6.06
N LEU A 73 6.38 -0.35 -6.36
CA LEU A 73 5.78 -1.29 -5.40
C LEU A 73 6.82 -2.17 -4.70
N HIS A 74 8.11 -2.01 -5.00
CA HIS A 74 9.19 -2.88 -4.50
C HIS A 74 8.89 -4.38 -4.72
N LEU A 75 8.36 -4.71 -5.90
CA LEU A 75 8.02 -6.09 -6.25
C LEU A 75 9.31 -6.92 -6.33
N ARG A 76 9.37 -7.99 -5.55
CA ARG A 76 10.40 -9.02 -5.77
C ARG A 76 10.03 -9.80 -7.03
N SER A 77 11.01 -10.13 -7.86
CA SER A 77 10.78 -11.00 -9.02
C SER A 77 10.13 -12.30 -8.55
N VAL A 78 8.88 -12.52 -8.96
CA VAL A 78 8.19 -13.79 -8.75
C VAL A 78 8.83 -14.76 -9.74
N PRO A 79 9.45 -15.87 -9.29
CA PRO A 79 9.96 -16.89 -10.20
C PRO A 79 8.82 -17.37 -11.11
N SER A 80 9.10 -17.51 -12.40
CA SER A 80 8.11 -17.99 -13.38
C SER A 80 7.50 -19.32 -12.90
N GLY A 81 6.19 -19.33 -12.62
CA GLY A 81 5.46 -20.50 -12.10
C GLY A 81 5.22 -20.52 -10.58
N GLY A 82 5.65 -19.50 -9.83
CA GLY A 82 5.33 -19.35 -8.40
C GLY A 82 3.92 -18.82 -8.14
N THR A 83 3.35 -19.15 -6.98
CA THR A 83 2.10 -18.54 -6.48
C THR A 83 2.30 -17.04 -6.27
N ALA A 84 1.33 -16.22 -6.69
CA ALA A 84 1.33 -14.79 -6.44
C ALA A 84 1.50 -14.54 -4.93
N GLN A 85 2.65 -14.01 -4.55
CA GLN A 85 2.98 -13.80 -3.15
C GLN A 85 2.17 -12.63 -2.60
N CYS A 86 1.73 -12.77 -1.36
CA CYS A 86 1.04 -11.69 -0.68
C CYS A 86 1.99 -10.52 -0.42
N GLN A 87 1.59 -9.32 -0.81
CA GLN A 87 2.49 -8.17 -0.81
C GLN A 87 1.81 -6.85 -0.42
N LEU A 88 2.65 -5.86 -0.12
CA LEU A 88 2.24 -4.52 0.25
C LEU A 88 1.85 -3.76 -1.01
N LEU A 89 0.62 -3.25 -1.04
CA LEU A 89 0.03 -2.46 -2.13
C LEU A 89 0.12 -0.96 -1.81
N LEU A 90 1.34 -0.51 -1.54
CA LEU A 90 1.68 0.90 -1.34
C LEU A 90 2.70 1.32 -2.40
N MET A 91 2.56 2.53 -2.92
CA MET A 91 3.56 3.12 -3.81
C MET A 91 4.58 3.92 -2.99
N ASP A 92 5.85 3.60 -3.15
CA ASP A 92 6.95 4.41 -2.62
C ASP A 92 7.18 5.63 -3.52
N MET A 93 6.85 6.81 -3.02
CA MET A 93 6.98 8.06 -3.78
C MET A 93 8.36 8.72 -3.68
N GLY A 94 9.31 8.16 -2.93
CA GLY A 94 10.54 8.89 -2.64
C GLY A 94 10.34 9.95 -1.56
N GLU A 95 10.98 11.10 -1.76
CA GLU A 95 10.98 12.24 -0.84
C GLU A 95 10.16 13.43 -1.37
N GLU A 96 9.06 13.13 -2.06
CA GLU A 96 8.18 14.17 -2.59
C GLU A 96 7.57 15.03 -1.48
N MET A 97 7.59 16.35 -1.67
CA MET A 97 7.21 17.34 -0.67
C MET A 97 6.02 18.18 -1.11
N THR A 98 5.20 18.55 -0.15
CA THR A 98 4.22 19.63 -0.26
C THR A 98 4.71 20.84 0.52
N GLN A 99 4.01 21.97 0.40
CA GLN A 99 4.27 23.15 1.24
C GLN A 99 4.04 22.91 2.75
N LEU A 100 3.38 21.79 3.11
CA LEU A 100 3.05 21.43 4.49
C LEU A 100 3.89 20.25 5.02
N GLY A 101 4.84 19.74 4.24
CA GLY A 101 5.66 18.58 4.60
C GLY A 101 5.56 17.42 3.59
N PRO A 102 6.07 16.22 3.96
CA PRO A 102 6.12 15.06 3.08
C PRO A 102 4.76 14.70 2.50
N MET A 103 4.74 14.36 1.21
CA MET A 103 3.51 14.07 0.50
C MET A 103 3.03 12.64 0.76
N VAL A 104 1.73 12.51 1.04
CA VAL A 104 0.99 11.25 0.98
C VAL A 104 -0.15 11.42 -0.01
N ILE A 105 -0.37 10.44 -0.88
CA ILE A 105 -1.55 10.38 -1.77
C ILE A 105 -2.51 9.31 -1.25
N LEU A 106 -3.73 9.74 -0.93
CA LEU A 106 -4.84 8.87 -0.56
C LEU A 106 -5.65 8.53 -1.81
N GLY A 107 -5.33 7.40 -2.44
CA GLY A 107 -5.98 6.92 -3.66
C GLY A 107 -7.20 6.04 -3.41
N MET A 108 -7.50 5.18 -4.39
CA MET A 108 -8.66 4.28 -4.39
C MET A 108 -8.92 3.47 -3.11
N PRO A 109 -7.90 2.99 -2.36
CA PRO A 109 -8.16 2.31 -1.09
C PRO A 109 -8.95 3.16 -0.08
N LEU A 110 -8.78 4.49 -0.09
CA LEU A 110 -9.58 5.38 0.74
C LEU A 110 -11.03 5.45 0.23
N PHE A 111 -11.22 5.70 -1.07
CA PHE A 111 -12.54 5.93 -1.66
C PHE A 111 -13.44 4.68 -1.66
N ARG A 112 -12.86 3.48 -1.57
CA ARG A 112 -13.62 2.23 -1.39
C ARG A 112 -14.23 2.10 0.00
N GLU A 113 -13.58 2.68 1.02
CA GLU A 113 -14.02 2.64 2.41
C GLU A 113 -14.88 3.87 2.76
N TYR A 114 -14.62 5.01 2.12
CA TYR A 114 -15.21 6.29 2.48
C TYR A 114 -15.79 7.02 1.26
N TYR A 115 -17.10 7.26 1.32
CA TYR A 115 -17.76 8.17 0.39
C TYR A 115 -17.18 9.58 0.54
N THR A 116 -16.85 10.20 -0.60
CA THR A 116 -16.29 11.55 -0.68
C THR A 116 -17.19 12.38 -1.59
N THR A 117 -17.56 13.58 -1.13
CA THR A 117 -18.43 14.54 -1.84
C THR A 117 -17.68 15.79 -2.25
#